data_AF-A0A3F2S3G8-F1
#
_entry.id   AF-A0A3F2S3G8-F1
#
_cell.length_a   1.000
_cell.length_b   1.000
_cell.length_c   1.000
_cell.angle_alpha   90.00
_cell.angle_beta   90.00
_cell.angle_gamma   90.00
#
_symmetry.space_group_name_H-M   'P 1'
#
loop_
_entity.id
_entity.type
_entity.pdbx_description
1 polymer ?
#
loop_
_entity_poly.entity_id
_entity_poly.type
_entity_poly.pdbx_seq_one_letter_code
_entity_poly.pdbx_strand_id
1 'polypeptide(L)'
;MSAQLFEAQQQISAQAEKLQLNSDRTALEDDLQQEIHLLRSENMKLNETIATLSSRPFDALSNDLVKKNIWIAQLEEEKRELEADRANFQNECSATRRASDHLRRRIETLTTETNDLANQLTQAKAECEQQTMQKESHFKFKTLVKYKMDCVGGRVVECEEEYTSKTCSSCGGIKDNFGGSSTYKCSFCHVVYDRDVNAAKSIFHKNVQMLV
;
A
#
# COMPACT_ATOMS: atom_id res chain seq x y z
N MET A 1 -23.14 0.09 86.59
CA MET A 1 -23.31 1.09 85.50
C MET A 1 -23.28 0.48 84.08
N SER A 2 -22.83 -0.77 83.87
CA SER A 2 -22.70 -1.37 82.52
C SER A 2 -23.96 -2.07 81.98
N ALA A 3 -24.82 -2.67 82.82
CA ALA A 3 -26.00 -3.42 82.36
C ALA A 3 -27.12 -2.53 81.78
N GLN A 4 -27.44 -1.42 82.45
CA GLN A 4 -28.45 -0.45 81.97
C GLN A 4 -28.03 0.22 80.65
N LEU A 5 -26.74 0.42 80.43
CA LEU A 5 -26.22 1.00 79.19
C LEU A 5 -26.34 0.02 78.02
N PHE A 6 -26.13 -1.28 78.27
CA PHE A 6 -26.30 -2.35 77.29
C PHE A 6 -27.78 -2.56 76.90
N GLU A 7 -28.69 -2.59 77.89
CA GLU A 7 -30.13 -2.69 77.63
C GLU A 7 -30.66 -1.48 76.84
N ALA A 8 -30.23 -0.26 77.19
CA ALA A 8 -30.57 0.94 76.43
C ALA A 8 -30.02 0.89 75.00
N GLN A 9 -28.79 0.40 74.81
CA GLN A 9 -28.19 0.24 73.48
C GLN A 9 -28.94 -0.80 72.63
N GLN A 10 -29.40 -1.90 73.24
CA GLN A 10 -30.21 -2.92 72.57
C GLN A 10 -31.61 -2.38 72.20
N GLN A 11 -32.24 -1.59 73.08
CA GLN A 11 -33.51 -0.93 72.79
C GLN A 11 -33.40 0.11 71.67
N ILE A 12 -32.31 0.88 71.64
CA ILE A 12 -32.03 1.85 70.57
C ILE A 12 -31.82 1.12 69.24
N SER A 13 -31.10 -0.01 69.23
CA SER A 13 -30.93 -0.83 68.03
C SER A 13 -32.26 -1.36 67.50
N ALA A 14 -33.11 -1.90 68.40
CA ALA A 14 -34.44 -2.40 68.03
C ALA A 14 -35.38 -1.27 67.54
N GLN A 15 -35.29 -0.08 68.13
CA GLN A 15 -36.01 1.10 67.64
C GLN A 15 -35.51 1.55 66.27
N ALA A 16 -34.20 1.53 66.04
CA ALA A 16 -33.60 1.86 64.75
C ALA A 16 -34.04 0.89 63.64
N GLU A 17 -34.07 -0.42 63.92
CA GLU A 17 -34.57 -1.44 62.98
C GLU A 17 -36.06 -1.22 62.66
N LYS A 18 -36.88 -0.90 63.66
CA LYS A 18 -38.30 -0.61 63.46
C LYS A 18 -38.53 0.68 62.67
N LEU A 19 -37.70 1.70 62.89
CA LEU A 19 -37.69 2.93 62.11
C LEU A 19 -37.28 2.66 60.66
N GLN A 20 -36.26 1.83 60.44
CA GLN A 20 -35.85 1.41 59.09
C GLN A 20 -36.97 0.66 58.38
N LEU A 21 -37.60 -0.33 59.02
CA LEU A 21 -38.74 -1.06 58.46
C LEU A 21 -39.91 -0.14 58.11
N ASN A 22 -40.19 0.85 58.95
CA ASN A 22 -41.23 1.84 58.66
C ASN A 22 -40.85 2.75 57.49
N SER A 23 -39.58 3.17 57.40
CA SER A 23 -39.05 3.94 56.26
C SER A 23 -39.19 3.15 54.95
N ASP A 24 -38.83 1.87 54.98
CA ASP A 24 -38.93 0.98 53.81
C ASP A 24 -40.41 0.76 53.41
N ARG A 25 -41.31 0.64 54.40
CA ARG A 25 -42.77 0.56 54.14
C ARG A 25 -43.33 1.84 53.55
N THR A 26 -42.91 3.01 54.02
CA THR A 26 -43.35 4.28 53.45
C THR A 26 -42.84 4.46 52.02
N ALA A 27 -41.59 4.06 51.74
CA ALA A 27 -41.07 4.07 50.38
C ALA A 27 -41.88 3.15 49.44
N LEU A 28 -42.21 1.94 49.91
CA LEU A 28 -43.08 1.02 49.17
C LEU A 28 -44.50 1.59 48.97
N GLU A 29 -45.05 2.28 49.96
CA GLU A 29 -46.36 2.92 49.85
C GLU A 29 -46.36 4.05 48.82
N ASP A 30 -45.31 4.88 48.80
CA ASP A 30 -45.12 5.94 47.81
C ASP A 30 -45.00 5.37 46.38
N ASP A 31 -44.21 4.29 46.22
CA ASP A 31 -44.06 3.59 44.94
C ASP A 31 -45.41 3.03 44.42
N LEU A 32 -46.18 2.40 45.30
CA LEU A 32 -47.52 1.88 44.96
C LEU A 32 -48.50 3.00 44.61
N GLN A 33 -48.44 4.14 45.31
CA GLN A 33 -49.26 5.30 44.99
C GLN A 33 -48.93 5.87 43.61
N GLN A 34 -47.64 5.92 43.25
CA GLN A 34 -47.20 6.34 41.93
C GLN A 34 -47.68 5.39 40.84
N GLU A 35 -47.62 4.08 41.06
CA GLU A 35 -48.13 3.07 40.12
C GLU A 35 -49.66 3.18 39.94
N ILE A 36 -50.42 3.35 41.03
CA ILE A 36 -51.87 3.58 40.96
C ILE A 36 -52.21 4.84 40.15
N HIS A 37 -51.43 5.91 40.31
CA HIS A 37 -51.62 7.14 39.55
C HIS A 37 -51.40 6.91 38.04
N LEU A 38 -50.35 6.17 37.66
CA LEU A 38 -50.08 5.81 36.27
C LEU A 38 -51.22 4.98 35.68
N LEU A 39 -51.65 3.93 36.38
CA LEU A 39 -52.73 3.05 35.93
C LEU A 39 -54.06 3.81 35.76
N ARG A 40 -54.36 4.77 36.63
CA ARG A 40 -55.55 5.64 36.49
C ARG A 40 -55.46 6.52 35.23
N SER A 41 -54.29 7.07 34.95
CA SER A 41 -54.06 7.85 33.73
C SER A 41 -54.28 7.02 32.47
N GLU A 42 -53.76 5.79 32.43
CA GLU A 42 -53.96 4.87 31.30
C GLU A 42 -55.43 4.50 31.12
N ASN A 43 -56.13 4.17 32.21
CA ASN A 43 -57.57 3.89 32.16
C ASN A 43 -58.38 5.08 31.63
N MET A 44 -58.00 6.31 31.97
CA MET A 44 -58.66 7.50 31.43
C MET A 44 -58.50 7.59 29.90
N LYS A 45 -57.30 7.37 29.38
CA LYS A 45 -57.04 7.34 27.92
C LYS A 45 -57.82 6.23 27.22
N LEU A 46 -57.91 5.05 27.84
CA LEU A 46 -58.70 3.94 27.30
C LEU A 46 -60.19 4.28 27.24
N ASN A 47 -60.73 4.90 28.30
CA ASN A 47 -62.14 5.31 28.33
C ASN A 47 -62.49 6.37 27.28
N GLU A 48 -61.60 7.34 27.05
CA GLU A 48 -61.75 8.31 25.96
C GLU A 48 -61.77 7.60 24.59
N THR A 49 -60.91 6.60 24.40
CA THR A 49 -60.86 5.79 23.18
C THR A 49 -62.15 4.98 22.98
N ILE A 50 -62.69 4.39 24.05
CA ILE A 50 -63.97 3.65 24.00
C ILE A 50 -65.13 4.59 23.65
N ALA A 51 -65.18 5.78 24.24
CA ALA A 51 -66.24 6.76 23.98
C ALA A 51 -66.22 7.26 22.52
N THR A 52 -65.03 7.49 21.97
CA THR A 52 -64.87 7.90 20.57
C THR A 52 -65.23 6.78 19.59
N LEU A 53 -64.89 5.52 19.89
CA LEU A 53 -65.29 4.36 19.08
C LEU A 53 -66.79 4.10 19.15
N SER A 54 -67.42 4.27 20.33
CA SER A 54 -68.84 3.98 20.54
C SER A 54 -69.79 5.04 19.96
N SER A 55 -69.32 6.29 19.84
CA SER A 55 -70.11 7.41 19.29
C SER A 55 -70.11 7.48 17.77
N ARG A 56 -69.19 6.78 17.09
CA ARG A 56 -69.13 6.72 15.62
C ARG A 56 -69.93 5.53 15.09
N PRO A 57 -70.73 5.69 14.02
CA PRO A 57 -71.39 4.55 13.38
C PRO A 57 -70.33 3.60 12.82
N PHE A 58 -70.49 2.31 13.13
CA PHE A 58 -69.55 1.23 12.78
C PHE A 58 -69.19 1.24 11.28
N ASP A 59 -70.16 1.54 10.40
CA ASP A 59 -69.95 1.60 8.95
C ASP A 59 -68.99 2.72 8.52
N ALA A 60 -69.00 3.87 9.20
CA ALA A 60 -68.07 4.96 8.89
C ALA A 60 -66.63 4.61 9.29
N LEU A 61 -66.47 3.92 10.43
CA LEU A 61 -65.16 3.43 10.89
C LEU A 61 -64.63 2.32 9.97
N SER A 62 -65.50 1.39 9.55
CA SER A 62 -65.18 0.32 8.61
C SER A 62 -64.73 0.86 7.25
N ASN A 63 -65.46 1.83 6.69
CA ASN A 63 -65.10 2.44 5.41
C ASN A 63 -63.79 3.24 5.47
N ASP A 64 -63.52 3.96 6.56
CA ASP A 64 -62.23 4.65 6.75
C ASP A 64 -61.06 3.68 6.86
N LEU A 65 -61.25 2.57 7.59
CA LEU A 65 -60.25 1.51 7.70
C LEU A 65 -59.96 0.87 6.33
N VAL A 66 -60.99 0.56 5.55
CA VAL A 66 -60.82 0.01 4.19
C VAL A 66 -60.05 0.98 3.30
N LYS A 67 -60.39 2.28 3.31
CA LYS A 67 -59.67 3.30 2.53
C LYS A 67 -58.20 3.38 2.92
N LYS A 68 -57.91 3.40 4.22
CA LYS A 68 -56.53 3.41 4.73
C LYS A 68 -55.76 2.17 4.30
N ASN A 69 -56.36 0.98 4.37
CA ASN A 69 -55.72 -0.27 3.95
C ASN A 69 -55.38 -0.27 2.46
N ILE A 70 -56.27 0.25 1.60
CA ILE A 70 -55.98 0.41 0.17
C ILE A 70 -54.81 1.37 -0.04
N TRP A 71 -54.80 2.49 0.69
CA TRP A 71 -53.74 3.49 0.58
C TRP A 71 -52.39 2.96 1.07
N ILE A 72 -52.38 2.17 2.16
CA ILE A 72 -51.20 1.46 2.65
C ILE A 72 -50.69 0.51 1.57
N ALA A 73 -51.56 -0.29 0.96
CA ALA A 73 -51.15 -1.22 -0.10
C ALA A 73 -50.55 -0.50 -1.33
N GLN A 74 -51.10 0.67 -1.70
CA GLN A 74 -50.54 1.51 -2.77
C GLN A 74 -49.14 2.03 -2.43
N LEU A 75 -48.95 2.55 -1.22
CA LEU A 75 -47.66 3.04 -0.75
C LEU A 75 -46.62 1.91 -0.63
N GLU A 76 -47.04 0.71 -0.23
CA GLU A 76 -46.17 -0.46 -0.15
C GLU A 76 -45.71 -0.94 -1.53
N GLU A 77 -46.56 -0.84 -2.56
CA GLU A 77 -46.15 -1.11 -3.94
C GLU A 77 -45.16 -0.06 -4.45
N GLU A 78 -45.47 1.23 -4.30
CA GLU A 78 -44.59 2.32 -4.73
C GLU A 78 -43.21 2.24 -4.04
N LYS A 79 -43.20 1.91 -2.74
CA LYS A 79 -41.95 1.66 -2.01
C LYS A 79 -41.16 0.50 -2.61
N ARG A 80 -41.82 -0.62 -2.96
CA ARG A 80 -41.16 -1.78 -3.57
C ARG A 80 -40.54 -1.44 -4.92
N GLU A 81 -41.24 -0.68 -5.76
CA GLU A 81 -40.72 -0.21 -7.05
C GLU A 81 -39.48 0.67 -6.86
N LEU A 82 -39.55 1.67 -5.97
CA LEU A 82 -38.41 2.54 -5.67
C LEU A 82 -37.21 1.77 -5.09
N GLU A 83 -37.44 0.76 -4.25
CA GLU A 83 -36.37 -0.09 -3.73
C GLU A 83 -35.71 -0.93 -4.83
N ALA A 84 -36.49 -1.44 -5.79
CA ALA A 84 -35.98 -2.16 -6.95
C ALA A 84 -35.16 -1.25 -7.88
N ASP A 85 -35.66 -0.04 -8.18
CA ASP A 85 -34.95 0.95 -8.99
C ASP A 85 -33.64 1.38 -8.34
N ARG A 86 -33.65 1.62 -7.03
CA ARG A 86 -32.42 1.91 -6.28
C ARG A 86 -31.42 0.77 -6.37
N ALA A 87 -31.86 -0.48 -6.28
CA ALA A 87 -30.99 -1.64 -6.40
C ALA A 87 -30.40 -1.77 -7.81
N ASN A 88 -31.20 -1.54 -8.86
CA ASN A 88 -30.75 -1.51 -10.25
C ASN A 88 -29.71 -0.43 -10.48
N PHE A 89 -29.98 0.80 -10.05
CA PHE A 89 -29.06 1.92 -10.16
C PHE A 89 -27.75 1.66 -9.41
N GLN A 90 -27.82 1.10 -8.20
CA GLN A 90 -26.63 0.72 -7.42
C GLN A 90 -25.80 -0.35 -8.14
N ASN A 91 -26.44 -1.33 -8.76
CA ASN A 91 -25.77 -2.35 -9.56
C ASN A 91 -25.07 -1.75 -10.78
N GLU A 92 -25.73 -0.86 -11.52
CA GLU A 92 -25.16 -0.15 -12.67
C GLU A 92 -23.95 0.71 -12.29
N CYS A 93 -24.06 1.49 -11.20
CA CYS A 93 -22.95 2.25 -10.65
C CYS A 93 -21.79 1.34 -10.25
N SER A 94 -22.06 0.20 -9.61
CA SER A 94 -21.03 -0.76 -9.22
C SER A 94 -20.34 -1.40 -10.43
N ALA A 95 -21.08 -1.72 -11.49
CA ALA A 95 -20.56 -2.29 -12.73
C ALA A 95 -19.66 -1.27 -13.45
N THR A 96 -20.12 -0.02 -13.57
CA THR A 96 -19.35 1.09 -14.15
C THR A 96 -18.05 1.31 -13.37
N ARG A 97 -18.12 1.34 -12.04
CA ARG A 97 -16.95 1.50 -11.18
C ARG A 97 -15.93 0.37 -11.37
N ARG A 98 -16.38 -0.89 -11.47
CA ARG A 98 -15.51 -2.04 -11.74
C ARG A 98 -14.83 -1.92 -13.11
N ALA A 99 -15.55 -1.48 -14.14
CA ALA A 99 -14.98 -1.26 -15.47
C ALA A 99 -13.91 -0.16 -15.45
N SER A 100 -14.18 0.96 -14.79
CA SER A 100 -13.21 2.04 -14.60
C SER A 100 -11.98 1.58 -13.82
N ASP A 101 -12.16 0.80 -12.75
CA ASP A 101 -11.04 0.24 -11.97
C ASP A 101 -10.18 -0.73 -12.80
N HIS A 102 -10.80 -1.51 -13.70
CA HIS A 102 -10.07 -2.36 -14.64
C HIS A 102 -9.21 -1.52 -15.61
N LEU A 103 -9.78 -0.47 -16.20
CA LEU A 103 -9.06 0.44 -17.09
C LEU A 103 -7.90 1.13 -16.37
N ARG A 104 -8.11 1.61 -15.13
CA ARG A 104 -7.06 2.24 -14.32
C ARG A 104 -5.85 1.31 -14.14
N ARG A 105 -6.08 0.06 -13.71
CA ARG A 105 -4.99 -0.92 -13.54
C ARG A 105 -4.23 -1.17 -14.85
N ARG A 106 -4.95 -1.24 -15.97
CA ARG A 106 -4.33 -1.48 -17.28
C ARG A 106 -3.47 -0.28 -17.73
N ILE A 107 -3.93 0.94 -17.47
CA ILE A 107 -3.16 2.16 -17.73
C ILE A 107 -1.91 2.20 -16.84
N GLU A 108 -2.01 1.84 -15.57
CA GLU A 108 -0.86 1.77 -14.64
C GLU A 108 0.21 0.80 -15.17
N THR A 109 -0.18 -0.42 -15.57
CA THR A 109 0.74 -1.41 -16.13
C THR A 109 1.40 -0.93 -17.43
N LEU A 110 0.62 -0.37 -18.36
CA LEU A 110 1.17 0.17 -19.60
C LEU A 110 2.15 1.32 -19.33
N THR A 111 1.84 2.17 -18.34
CA THR A 111 2.73 3.28 -17.95
C THR A 111 4.06 2.74 -17.44
N THR A 112 4.06 1.71 -16.58
CA THR A 112 5.30 1.09 -16.11
C THR A 112 6.11 0.47 -17.25
N GLU A 113 5.46 -0.28 -18.15
CA GLU A 113 6.14 -0.88 -19.31
C GLU A 113 6.76 0.18 -20.23
N THR A 114 6.05 1.28 -20.49
CA THR A 114 6.58 2.39 -21.31
C THR A 114 7.77 3.08 -20.68
N ASN A 115 7.76 3.28 -19.35
CA ASN A 115 8.87 3.87 -18.63
C ASN A 115 10.10 2.95 -18.64
N ASP A 116 9.92 1.65 -18.45
CA ASP A 116 11.01 0.68 -18.52
C ASP A 116 11.64 0.63 -19.91
N LEU A 117 10.83 0.65 -20.97
CA LEU A 117 11.33 0.71 -22.34
C LEU A 117 12.07 2.02 -22.62
N ALA A 118 11.56 3.16 -22.14
CA ALA A 118 12.24 4.45 -22.28
C ALA A 118 13.61 4.47 -21.59
N ASN A 119 13.71 3.87 -20.40
CA ASN A 119 14.96 3.72 -19.67
C ASN A 119 15.96 2.83 -20.42
N GLN A 120 15.51 1.68 -20.93
CA GLN A 120 16.34 0.78 -21.74
C GLN A 120 16.88 1.46 -23.00
N LEU A 121 16.03 2.21 -23.71
CA LEU A 121 16.44 2.97 -24.90
C LEU A 121 17.47 4.05 -24.57
N THR A 122 17.28 4.76 -23.45
CA THR A 122 18.21 5.80 -22.99
C THR A 122 19.58 5.20 -22.67
N GLN A 123 19.60 4.06 -21.99
CA GLN A 123 20.84 3.33 -21.70
C GLN A 123 21.54 2.83 -22.97
N ALA A 124 20.80 2.16 -23.87
CA ALA A 124 21.35 1.65 -25.12
C ALA A 124 21.93 2.77 -26.00
N LYS A 125 21.28 3.94 -26.01
CA LYS A 125 21.79 5.13 -26.70
C LYS A 125 23.10 5.62 -26.09
N ALA A 126 23.18 5.75 -24.77
CA ALA A 126 24.40 6.17 -24.09
C ALA A 126 25.57 5.20 -24.34
N GLU A 127 25.30 3.89 -24.31
CA GLU A 127 26.30 2.86 -24.62
C GLU A 127 26.81 2.97 -26.06
N CYS A 128 25.91 3.17 -27.03
CA CYS A 128 26.27 3.36 -28.43
C CYS A 128 27.09 4.63 -28.65
N GLU A 129 26.71 5.74 -28.02
CA GLU A 129 27.44 7.01 -28.06
C GLU A 129 28.84 6.85 -27.46
N GLN A 130 28.96 6.20 -26.29
CA GLN A 130 30.24 5.92 -25.66
C GLN A 130 31.14 5.07 -26.56
N GLN A 131 30.62 4.00 -27.16
CA GLN A 131 31.37 3.15 -28.08
C GLN A 131 31.84 3.92 -29.32
N THR A 132 30.98 4.78 -29.87
CA THR A 132 31.31 5.63 -31.02
C THR A 132 32.44 6.60 -30.66
N MET A 133 32.33 7.27 -29.51
CA MET A 133 33.34 8.21 -29.02
C MET A 133 34.69 7.53 -28.76
N GLN A 134 34.69 6.31 -28.21
CA GLN A 134 35.89 5.50 -28.02
C GLN A 134 36.55 5.11 -29.35
N LYS A 135 35.75 4.68 -30.33
CA LYS A 135 36.26 4.34 -31.68
C LYS A 135 36.87 5.57 -32.37
N GLU A 136 36.20 6.72 -32.30
CA GLU A 136 36.70 7.96 -32.90
C GLU A 136 37.99 8.46 -32.23
N SER A 137 38.05 8.45 -30.90
CA SER A 137 39.24 8.88 -30.17
C SER A 137 40.44 7.98 -30.49
N HIS A 138 40.25 6.67 -30.56
CA HIS A 138 41.29 5.72 -30.94
C HIS A 138 41.75 5.92 -32.40
N PHE A 139 40.82 6.14 -33.33
CA PHE A 139 41.15 6.44 -34.73
C PHE A 139 41.97 7.74 -34.87
N LYS A 140 41.56 8.80 -34.17
CA LYS A 140 42.29 10.09 -34.15
C LYS A 140 43.69 9.92 -33.58
N PHE A 141 43.85 9.18 -32.48
CA PHE A 141 45.14 8.87 -31.89
C PHE A 141 46.07 8.15 -32.88
N LYS A 142 45.59 7.06 -33.50
CA LYS A 142 46.36 6.32 -34.52
C LYS A 142 46.80 7.21 -35.67
N THR A 143 45.89 8.03 -36.19
CA THR A 143 46.15 8.97 -37.29
C THR A 143 47.23 9.99 -36.92
N LEU A 144 47.12 10.60 -35.73
CA LEU A 144 48.10 11.57 -35.24
C LEU A 144 49.49 10.96 -35.02
N VAL A 145 49.56 9.74 -34.47
CA VAL A 145 50.83 9.04 -34.27
C VAL A 145 51.50 8.74 -35.60
N LYS A 146 50.76 8.24 -36.60
CA LYS A 146 51.29 8.02 -37.95
C LYS A 146 51.84 9.30 -38.55
N TYR A 147 51.04 10.37 -38.56
CA TYR A 147 51.44 11.67 -39.09
C TYR A 147 52.73 12.19 -38.43
N LYS A 148 52.82 12.18 -37.09
CA LYS A 148 54.00 12.67 -36.38
C LYS A 148 55.24 11.83 -36.66
N MET A 149 55.09 10.52 -36.80
CA MET A 149 56.21 9.64 -37.12
C MET A 149 56.69 9.84 -38.56
N ASP A 150 55.79 10.03 -39.52
CA ASP A 150 56.14 10.34 -40.91
C ASP A 150 56.95 11.64 -41.00
N CYS A 151 56.62 12.68 -40.21
CA CYS A 151 57.36 13.94 -40.18
C CYS A 151 58.84 13.79 -39.74
N VAL A 152 59.14 12.79 -38.91
CA VAL A 152 60.51 12.53 -38.42
C VAL A 152 61.19 11.37 -39.18
N GLY A 153 60.56 10.84 -40.23
CA GLY A 153 61.04 9.67 -40.97
C GLY A 153 60.97 8.35 -40.17
N GLY A 154 60.16 8.30 -39.12
CA GLY A 154 59.92 7.12 -38.30
C GLY A 154 58.96 6.12 -38.95
N ARG A 155 58.82 4.93 -38.35
CA ARG A 155 57.90 3.87 -38.79
C ARG A 155 56.88 3.58 -37.69
N VAL A 156 55.61 3.45 -38.07
CA VAL A 156 54.52 2.98 -37.18
C VAL A 156 54.01 1.65 -37.68
N VAL A 157 53.89 0.68 -36.78
CA VAL A 157 53.35 -0.65 -37.05
C VAL A 157 52.11 -0.86 -36.17
N GLU A 158 50.97 -1.14 -36.79
CA GLU A 158 49.78 -1.59 -36.06
C GLU A 158 49.90 -3.09 -35.76
N CYS A 159 49.62 -3.48 -34.52
CA CYS A 159 49.76 -4.85 -34.06
C CYS A 159 48.54 -5.31 -33.25
N GLU A 160 48.37 -6.62 -33.14
CA GLU A 160 47.27 -7.22 -32.37
C GLU A 160 47.61 -7.32 -30.88
N GLU A 161 46.69 -6.84 -30.05
CA GLU A 161 46.85 -6.76 -28.59
C GLU A 161 46.43 -8.03 -27.84
N GLU A 162 46.15 -9.12 -28.55
CA GLU A 162 45.65 -10.36 -27.94
C GLU A 162 46.56 -10.90 -26.83
N TYR A 163 45.96 -11.21 -25.68
CA TYR A 163 46.60 -11.75 -24.47
C TYR A 163 47.69 -10.88 -23.82
N THR A 164 47.97 -9.68 -24.33
CA THR A 164 49.07 -8.81 -23.87
C THR A 164 48.92 -8.37 -22.41
N SER A 165 47.69 -8.16 -21.95
CA SER A 165 47.40 -7.81 -20.56
C SER A 165 47.54 -9.00 -19.60
N LYS A 166 47.34 -10.24 -20.06
CA LYS A 166 47.38 -11.46 -19.25
C LYS A 166 48.78 -12.08 -19.17
N THR A 167 49.61 -11.86 -20.18
CA THR A 167 50.95 -12.44 -20.32
C THR A 167 51.99 -11.65 -19.52
N CYS A 168 52.80 -12.37 -18.76
CA CYS A 168 53.93 -11.78 -18.03
C CYS A 168 55.03 -11.40 -19.02
N SER A 169 55.41 -10.12 -19.06
CA SER A 169 56.48 -9.62 -19.91
C SER A 169 57.87 -10.20 -19.59
N SER A 170 58.08 -10.72 -18.37
CA SER A 170 59.37 -11.29 -17.94
C SER A 170 59.51 -12.79 -18.25
N CYS A 171 58.45 -13.57 -18.09
CA CYS A 171 58.53 -15.05 -18.18
C CYS A 171 57.58 -15.69 -19.18
N GLY A 172 56.73 -14.90 -19.86
CA GLY A 172 55.75 -15.41 -20.83
C GLY A 172 54.55 -16.16 -20.22
N GLY A 173 54.47 -16.29 -18.90
CA GLY A 173 53.37 -16.98 -18.23
C GLY A 173 52.04 -16.25 -18.41
N ILE A 174 50.99 -16.97 -18.79
CA ILE A 174 49.63 -16.44 -19.00
C ILE A 174 48.81 -16.65 -17.73
N LYS A 175 48.08 -15.61 -17.31
CA LYS A 175 47.19 -15.66 -16.14
C LYS A 175 45.73 -15.78 -16.58
N ASP A 176 45.06 -16.87 -16.16
CA ASP A 176 43.65 -17.12 -16.50
C ASP A 176 42.68 -16.26 -15.70
N ASN A 177 42.91 -16.10 -14.38
CA ASN A 177 42.09 -15.27 -13.51
C ASN A 177 42.56 -13.80 -13.55
N PHE A 178 42.05 -13.06 -14.53
CA PHE A 178 42.37 -11.65 -14.74
C PHE A 178 41.25 -10.73 -14.23
N GLY A 179 41.53 -9.95 -13.17
CA GLY A 179 40.59 -8.97 -12.59
C GLY A 179 40.88 -7.52 -13.02
N GLY A 180 40.27 -6.54 -12.35
CA GLY A 180 40.41 -5.09 -12.65
C GLY A 180 41.56 -4.34 -11.93
N SER A 181 42.49 -5.01 -11.27
CA SER A 181 43.56 -4.35 -10.47
C SER A 181 44.62 -3.61 -11.31
N SER A 182 44.93 -2.36 -11.01
CA SER A 182 46.01 -1.59 -11.67
C SER A 182 47.41 -2.22 -11.60
N THR A 183 47.64 -3.18 -10.69
CA THR A 183 48.92 -3.88 -10.55
C THR A 183 48.86 -5.29 -11.13
N TYR A 184 49.85 -5.64 -11.96
CA TYR A 184 50.08 -6.99 -12.45
C TYR A 184 51.04 -7.74 -11.50
N LYS A 185 50.62 -8.92 -11.02
CA LYS A 185 51.45 -9.84 -10.23
C LYS A 185 51.50 -11.21 -10.92
N CYS A 186 52.70 -11.65 -11.27
CA CYS A 186 52.91 -12.94 -11.92
C CYS A 186 52.86 -14.09 -10.91
N SER A 187 52.14 -15.17 -11.23
CA SER A 187 52.12 -16.39 -10.40
C SER A 187 53.34 -17.29 -10.60
N PHE A 188 54.07 -17.13 -11.71
CA PHE A 188 55.18 -18.02 -12.10
C PHE A 188 56.55 -17.47 -11.69
N CYS A 189 56.84 -16.20 -12.00
CA CYS A 189 58.12 -15.55 -11.68
C CYS A 189 58.03 -14.48 -10.60
N HIS A 190 56.83 -14.29 -10.01
CA HIS A 190 56.56 -13.39 -8.89
C HIS A 190 56.89 -11.90 -9.12
N VAL A 191 57.19 -11.49 -10.35
CA VAL A 191 57.38 -10.08 -10.69
C VAL A 191 56.08 -9.29 -10.51
N VAL A 192 56.26 -8.03 -10.10
CA VAL A 192 55.18 -7.06 -9.89
C VAL A 192 55.44 -5.85 -10.77
N TYR A 193 54.48 -5.52 -11.62
CA TYR A 193 54.54 -4.36 -12.50
C TYR A 193 53.23 -3.58 -12.43
N ASP A 194 53.29 -2.31 -12.83
CA ASP A 194 52.09 -1.63 -13.31
C ASP A 194 51.51 -2.40 -14.51
N ARG A 195 50.17 -2.50 -14.58
CA ARG A 195 49.48 -3.30 -15.59
C ARG A 195 49.79 -2.81 -16.99
N ASP A 196 49.73 -1.51 -17.22
CA ASP A 196 49.89 -0.92 -18.54
C ASP A 196 51.34 -1.05 -18.99
N VAL A 197 52.30 -0.92 -18.04
CA VAL A 197 53.71 -1.18 -18.30
C VAL A 197 53.97 -2.64 -18.71
N ASN A 198 53.38 -3.61 -18.01
CA ASN A 198 53.51 -5.02 -18.38
C ASN A 198 52.91 -5.28 -19.77
N ALA A 199 51.72 -4.73 -20.06
CA ALA A 199 51.07 -4.87 -21.35
C ALA A 199 51.92 -4.27 -22.48
N ALA A 200 52.45 -3.05 -22.30
CA ALA A 200 53.32 -2.39 -23.28
C ALA A 200 54.58 -3.22 -23.60
N LYS A 201 55.24 -3.77 -22.57
CA LYS A 201 56.38 -4.67 -22.76
C LYS A 201 56.01 -5.96 -23.50
N SER A 202 54.87 -6.56 -23.15
CA SER A 202 54.37 -7.75 -23.83
C SER A 202 54.04 -7.47 -25.31
N ILE A 203 53.42 -6.33 -25.63
CA ILE A 203 53.19 -5.87 -27.01
C ILE A 203 54.51 -5.74 -27.76
N PHE A 204 55.52 -5.10 -27.15
CA PHE A 204 56.84 -4.95 -27.74
C PHE A 204 57.50 -6.30 -28.02
N HIS A 205 57.56 -7.20 -27.04
CA HIS A 205 58.17 -8.54 -27.20
C HIS A 205 57.48 -9.36 -28.30
N LYS A 206 56.14 -9.29 -28.41
CA LYS A 206 55.38 -10.01 -29.44
C LYS A 206 55.67 -9.50 -30.85
N ASN A 207 55.95 -8.20 -31.00
CA ASN A 207 56.02 -7.54 -32.31
C ASN A 207 57.42 -7.03 -32.69
N VAL A 208 58.44 -7.31 -31.87
CA VAL A 208 59.82 -6.82 -32.10
C VAL A 208 60.35 -7.20 -33.49
N GLN A 209 59.97 -8.38 -34.00
CA GLN A 209 60.37 -8.84 -35.33
C GLN A 209 59.83 -7.98 -36.47
N MET A 210 58.76 -7.21 -36.26
CA MET A 210 58.22 -6.29 -37.28
C MET A 210 58.95 -4.94 -37.34
N LEU A 211 59.84 -4.67 -36.37
CA LEU A 211 60.61 -3.42 -36.28
C LEU A 211 62.04 -3.56 -36.83
N VAL A 212 62.52 -4.78 -37.04
CA VAL A 212 63.83 -5.12 -37.62
C VAL A 212 63.72 -5.19 -39.13
#